data_AF-A0A2V8SIT6-F1
#
_entry.id   AF-A0A2V8SIT6-F1
#
_cell.length_a   1.000
_cell.length_b   1.000
_cell.length_c   1.000
_cell.angle_alpha   90.00
_cell.angle_beta   90.00
_cell.angle_gamma   90.00
#
_symmetry.space_group_name_H-M   'P 1'
#
loop_
_entity.id
_entity.type
_entity.pdbx_description
1 polymer ?
#
loop_
_entity_poly.entity_id
_entity_poly.type
_entity_poly.pdbx_seq_one_letter_code
_entity_poly.pdbx_strand_id
1 'polypeptide(L)'
;MALQKLTSFFWLLLTLVGCNAQSLPLQSIPDDTLITLQRSVCYGACPDYKLTISADGTVTFEGHQFVRVKGKAKKMISAEQLRQLIAEFEKAKYFSLNDKYETER
;
A
#
# COMPACT_ATOMS: atom_id res chain seq x y z
N MET A 1 4.94 61.80 31.64
CA MET A 1 5.89 60.97 30.84
C MET A 1 6.32 59.76 31.67
N ALA A 2 5.40 58.85 32.00
CA ALA A 2 5.72 57.61 32.71
C ALA A 2 4.46 56.71 32.81
N LEU A 3 4.07 56.05 31.71
CA LEU A 3 3.21 54.86 31.77
C LEU A 3 3.24 54.07 30.45
N GLN A 4 4.42 53.75 29.93
CA GLN A 4 4.57 52.94 28.71
C GLN A 4 5.70 51.91 28.86
N LYS A 5 5.81 51.30 30.04
CA LYS A 5 6.82 50.28 30.32
C LYS A 5 6.20 49.14 31.13
N LEU A 6 5.29 48.36 30.55
CA LEU A 6 4.92 47.05 31.14
C LEU A 6 4.19 46.08 30.20
N THR A 7 3.80 46.48 28.99
CA THR A 7 3.14 45.57 28.04
C THR A 7 4.10 44.77 27.16
N SER A 8 5.41 45.01 27.22
CA SER A 8 6.38 44.42 26.29
C SER A 8 7.06 43.13 26.78
N PHE A 9 6.78 42.66 28.00
CA PHE A 9 7.46 41.49 28.58
C PHE A 9 6.55 40.26 28.76
N PHE A 10 5.28 40.36 28.36
CA PHE A 10 4.29 39.29 28.45
C PHE A 10 3.87 38.78 27.07
N TRP A 11 4.82 38.63 26.15
CA TRP A 11 4.59 37.99 24.85
C TRP A 11 5.82 37.22 24.34
N LEU A 12 6.79 36.95 25.22
CA LEU A 12 8.01 36.21 24.89
C LEU A 12 8.09 34.84 25.57
N LEU A 13 7.06 34.44 26.34
CA LEU A 13 7.01 33.17 27.07
C LEU A 13 5.85 32.24 26.62
N LEU A 14 5.26 32.49 25.45
CA LEU A 14 4.09 31.75 24.94
C LEU A 14 4.28 31.24 23.50
N THR A 15 5.45 30.69 23.16
CA THR A 15 5.67 29.98 21.89
C THR A 15 6.27 28.58 22.09
N LEU A 16 6.09 28.00 23.27
CA LEU A 16 6.24 26.58 23.52
C LEU A 16 4.83 26.01 23.64
N VAL A 17 4.34 25.37 22.57
CA VAL A 17 3.39 24.23 22.56
C VAL A 17 2.66 24.27 21.22
N GLY A 18 2.88 23.26 20.39
CA GLY A 18 2.08 23.02 19.20
C GLY A 18 2.73 22.17 18.13
N CYS A 19 3.31 21.01 18.48
CA CYS A 19 3.51 19.98 17.47
C CYS A 19 2.12 19.41 17.14
N ASN A 20 1.45 19.98 16.14
CA ASN A 20 0.17 19.48 15.65
C ASN A 20 0.44 18.19 14.86
N ALA A 21 0.36 17.05 15.54
CA ALA A 21 0.35 15.74 14.90
C ALA A 21 -1.02 15.56 14.23
N GLN A 22 -1.19 16.13 13.05
CA GLN A 22 -2.34 15.82 12.20
C GLN A 22 -2.15 14.39 11.68
N SER A 23 -2.92 13.45 12.21
CA SER A 23 -3.02 12.12 11.63
C SER A 23 -3.55 12.27 10.21
N LEU A 24 -2.73 11.95 9.21
CA LEU A 24 -3.17 11.88 7.82
C LEU A 24 -4.41 10.97 7.76
N PRO A 25 -5.50 11.42 7.11
CA PRO A 25 -6.68 10.58 6.96
C PRO A 25 -6.26 9.29 6.25
N LEU A 26 -6.56 8.15 6.86
CA LEU A 26 -6.40 6.84 6.23
C LEU A 26 -7.21 6.84 4.95
N GLN A 27 -6.52 6.99 3.82
CA GLN A 27 -7.15 6.99 2.51
C GLN A 27 -7.88 5.66 2.33
N SER A 28 -9.18 5.74 2.04
CA SER A 28 -10.03 4.55 1.88
C SER A 28 -9.57 3.77 0.65
N ILE A 29 -9.45 2.45 0.78
CA ILE A 29 -9.16 1.55 -0.33
C ILE A 29 -10.43 1.52 -1.22
N PRO A 30 -10.33 1.80 -2.53
CA PRO A 30 -11.47 1.67 -3.44
C PRO A 30 -12.06 0.26 -3.43
N ASP A 31 -13.39 0.13 -3.41
CA ASP A 31 -14.09 -1.16 -3.29
C ASP A 31 -13.84 -2.09 -4.50
N ASP A 32 -13.44 -1.52 -5.64
CA ASP A 32 -13.07 -2.25 -6.87
C ASP A 32 -11.58 -2.61 -6.94
N THR A 33 -10.81 -2.33 -5.89
CA THR A 33 -9.39 -2.69 -5.82
C THR A 33 -9.20 -4.20 -6.01
N LEU A 34 -8.45 -4.56 -7.04
CA LEU A 34 -8.11 -5.94 -7.38
C LEU A 34 -6.64 -6.02 -7.80
N ILE A 35 -5.86 -6.82 -7.09
CA ILE A 35 -4.45 -7.08 -7.42
C ILE A 35 -4.31 -8.54 -7.83
N THR A 36 -3.77 -8.79 -9.02
CA THR A 36 -3.54 -10.16 -9.52
C THR A 36 -2.10 -10.40 -9.90
N LEU A 37 -1.57 -11.57 -9.55
CA LEU A 37 -0.30 -12.09 -10.04
C LEU A 37 -0.53 -13.49 -10.60
N GLN A 38 -0.15 -13.72 -11.85
CA GLN A 38 -0.18 -15.04 -12.46
C GLN A 38 1.22 -15.46 -12.88
N ARG A 39 1.60 -16.70 -12.56
CA ARG A 39 2.79 -17.35 -13.07
C ARG A 39 2.36 -18.60 -13.83
N SER A 40 2.91 -18.79 -15.03
CA SER A 40 2.62 -19.92 -15.89
C SER A 40 3.77 -20.93 -15.88
N VAL A 41 3.50 -22.10 -16.48
CA VAL A 41 4.51 -23.13 -16.74
C VAL A 41 5.66 -22.60 -17.60
N CYS A 42 6.83 -23.22 -17.42
CA CYS A 42 8.05 -23.01 -18.21
C CYS A 42 8.66 -24.38 -18.55
N TYR A 43 9.78 -24.42 -19.29
CA TYR A 43 10.56 -25.64 -19.47
C TYR A 43 11.29 -26.01 -18.16
N GLY A 44 10.58 -26.68 -17.25
CA GLY A 44 11.10 -27.10 -15.95
C GLY A 44 10.07 -26.98 -14.82
N ALA A 45 10.55 -26.88 -13.58
CA ALA A 45 9.72 -26.85 -12.38
C ALA A 45 9.31 -25.43 -11.95
N CYS A 46 8.94 -24.56 -12.90
CA CYS A 46 8.44 -23.23 -12.55
C CYS A 46 7.08 -23.34 -11.84
N PRO A 47 6.87 -22.64 -10.71
CA PRO A 47 5.58 -22.61 -10.05
C PRO A 47 4.48 -22.06 -10.95
N ASP A 48 3.42 -22.84 -11.14
CA ASP A 48 2.20 -22.45 -11.85
C ASP A 48 1.10 -22.15 -10.83
N TYR A 49 0.70 -20.88 -10.77
CA TYR A 49 -0.36 -20.40 -9.87
C TYR A 49 -0.94 -19.05 -10.28
N LYS A 50 -2.12 -18.75 -9.73
CA LYS A 50 -2.74 -17.43 -9.72
C LYS A 50 -2.96 -16.95 -8.28
N LEU A 51 -2.59 -15.71 -8.00
CA LEU A 51 -2.84 -15.02 -6.74
C LEU A 51 -3.73 -13.80 -7.02
N THR A 52 -4.79 -13.64 -6.24
CA THR A 52 -5.74 -12.53 -6.34
C THR A 52 -5.97 -11.93 -4.95
N ILE A 53 -5.89 -10.61 -4.81
CA ILE A 53 -6.17 -9.87 -3.58
C ILE A 53 -7.31 -8.88 -3.88
N SER A 54 -8.38 -8.94 -3.10
CA SER A 54 -9.56 -8.06 -3.25
C SER A 54 -9.49 -6.89 -2.25
N ALA A 55 -10.32 -5.86 -2.46
CA ALA A 55 -10.36 -4.64 -1.64
C ALA A 55 -10.57 -4.87 -0.13
N ASP A 56 -11.26 -5.96 0.23
CA ASP A 56 -11.51 -6.36 1.62
C ASP A 56 -10.30 -7.03 2.30
N GLY A 57 -9.20 -7.26 1.56
CA GLY A 57 -8.02 -7.98 2.03
C GLY A 57 -8.07 -9.50 1.80
N THR A 58 -9.11 -10.03 1.14
CA THR A 58 -9.19 -11.46 0.81
C THR A 58 -8.15 -11.83 -0.23
N VAL A 59 -7.20 -12.69 0.15
CA VAL A 59 -6.19 -13.29 -0.72
C VAL A 59 -6.66 -14.68 -1.13
N THR A 60 -6.85 -14.91 -2.44
CA THR A 60 -7.10 -16.22 -3.03
C THR A 60 -5.88 -16.68 -3.81
N PHE A 61 -5.32 -17.82 -3.44
CA PHE A 61 -4.25 -18.51 -4.15
C PHE A 61 -4.80 -19.76 -4.83
N GLU A 62 -4.55 -19.92 -6.11
CA GLU A 62 -4.92 -21.09 -6.89
C GLU A 62 -3.67 -21.72 -7.49
N GLY A 63 -3.23 -22.84 -6.91
CA GLY A 63 -1.98 -23.50 -7.27
C GLY A 63 -2.20 -24.73 -8.15
N HIS A 64 -1.43 -24.85 -9.25
CA HIS A 64 -1.57 -25.94 -10.22
C HIS A 64 -0.37 -26.89 -10.20
N GLN A 65 0.81 -26.45 -10.65
CA GLN A 65 2.02 -27.27 -10.80
C GLN A 65 3.21 -26.67 -10.03
N PHE A 66 4.13 -27.53 -9.58
CA PHE A 66 5.37 -27.12 -8.86
C PHE A 66 5.18 -26.10 -7.72
N VAL A 67 4.10 -26.26 -6.95
CA VAL A 67 3.75 -25.44 -5.78
C VAL A 67 3.42 -26.34 -4.60
N ARG A 68 3.69 -25.85 -3.39
CA ARG A 68 3.43 -26.58 -2.14
C ARG A 68 1.94 -26.81 -1.86
N VAL A 69 1.10 -25.83 -2.20
CA VAL A 69 -0.35 -25.91 -2.01
C VAL A 69 -1.01 -26.05 -3.38
N LYS A 70 -1.81 -27.09 -3.57
CA LYS A 70 -2.57 -27.37 -4.80
C LYS A 70 -4.02 -26.94 -4.62
N GLY A 71 -4.66 -26.52 -5.71
CA GLY A 71 -6.02 -26.02 -5.70
C GLY A 71 -6.14 -24.65 -5.02
N LYS A 72 -7.36 -24.32 -4.56
CA LYS A 72 -7.67 -23.02 -3.97
C LYS A 72 -7.37 -22.97 -2.48
N ALA A 73 -6.66 -21.94 -2.06
CA ALA A 73 -6.46 -21.57 -0.67
C ALA A 73 -6.80 -20.10 -0.46
N LYS A 74 -7.39 -19.77 0.69
CA LYS A 74 -7.76 -18.40 1.05
C LYS A 74 -7.05 -17.95 2.32
N LYS A 75 -6.68 -16.68 2.38
CA LYS A 75 -6.20 -15.98 3.57
C LYS A 75 -6.74 -14.55 3.58
N MET A 76 -6.64 -13.90 4.72
CA MET A 76 -6.95 -12.49 4.90
C MET A 76 -5.67 -11.74 5.24
N ILE A 77 -5.44 -10.58 4.64
CA ILE A 77 -4.44 -9.60 5.09
C ILE A 77 -5.14 -8.42 5.74
N SER A 78 -4.44 -7.71 6.62
CA SER A 78 -5.03 -6.51 7.22
C SER A 78 -5.17 -5.39 6.18
N ALA A 79 -6.10 -4.47 6.42
CA ALA A 79 -6.22 -3.25 5.61
C ALA A 79 -4.92 -2.44 5.57
N GLU A 80 -4.11 -2.51 6.63
CA GLU A 80 -2.81 -1.86 6.68
C GLU A 80 -1.78 -2.51 5.75
N GLN A 81 -1.72 -3.83 5.73
CA GLN A 81 -0.87 -4.55 4.78
C GLN A 81 -1.30 -4.30 3.33
N LEU A 82 -2.61 -4.23 3.06
CA LEU A 82 -3.12 -3.91 1.73
C LEU A 82 -2.77 -2.48 1.32
N ARG A 83 -2.93 -1.49 2.22
CA ARG A 83 -2.49 -0.10 1.96
C ARG A 83 -1.00 -0.01 1.66
N GLN A 84 -0.16 -0.69 2.45
CA GLN A 84 1.28 -0.72 2.20
C GLN A 84 1.61 -1.31 0.83
N LEU A 85 0.92 -2.40 0.43
CA LEU A 85 1.10 -2.99 -0.89
C LEU A 85 0.69 -2.03 -2.01
N ILE A 86 -0.46 -1.36 -1.89
CA ILE A 86 -0.93 -0.36 -2.86
C ILE A 86 0.07 0.80 -2.96
N ALA A 87 0.57 1.31 -1.83
CA ALA A 87 1.55 2.39 -1.80
C ALA A 87 2.84 2.03 -2.54
N GLU A 88 3.29 0.77 -2.50
CA GLU A 88 4.45 0.33 -3.29
C GLU A 88 4.16 0.32 -4.80
N PHE A 89 2.95 -0.03 -5.25
CA PHE A 89 2.56 0.09 -6.66
C PHE A 89 2.51 1.55 -7.12
N GLU A 90 1.96 2.45 -6.29
CA GLU A 90 1.92 3.89 -6.55
C GLU A 90 3.34 4.49 -6.65
N LYS A 91 4.20 4.15 -5.69
CA LYS A 91 5.61 4.55 -5.66
C LYS A 91 6.39 4.05 -6.88
N ALA A 92 6.10 2.83 -7.34
CA ALA A 92 6.67 2.27 -8.57
C ALA A 92 6.07 2.90 -9.85
N LYS A 93 5.05 3.76 -9.72
CA LYS A 93 4.27 4.32 -10.84
C LYS A 93 3.76 3.21 -11.76
N TYR A 94 3.24 2.12 -11.18
CA TYR A 94 2.89 0.90 -11.90
C TYR A 94 2.00 1.15 -13.13
N PHE A 95 0.99 2.01 -13.00
CA PHE A 95 0.08 2.34 -14.11
C PHE A 95 0.69 3.22 -15.22
N SER A 96 1.92 3.69 -15.05
CA SER A 96 2.68 4.36 -16.13
C SER A 96 3.60 3.39 -16.89
N LEU A 97 3.70 2.14 -16.45
CA LEU A 97 4.45 1.11 -17.15
C LEU A 97 3.68 0.64 -18.38
N ASN A 98 4.38 -0.03 -19.30
CA ASN A 98 3.72 -0.64 -20.45
C ASN A 98 2.91 -1.86 -19.99
N ASP A 99 1.76 -2.08 -20.61
CA ASP A 99 0.90 -3.24 -20.34
C ASP A 99 1.61 -4.57 -20.59
N LYS A 100 2.61 -4.58 -21.48
CA LYS A 100 3.38 -5.77 -21.84
C LYS A 100 4.82 -5.43 -22.20
N TYR A 101 5.72 -6.31 -21.78
CA TYR A 101 7.12 -6.32 -22.17
C TYR A 101 7.40 -7.65 -22.85
N GLU A 102 7.52 -7.62 -24.18
CA GLU A 102 7.91 -8.78 -24.98
C GLU A 102 9.41 -8.68 -25.30
N THR A 103 10.13 -9.78 -25.17
CA THR A 103 11.42 -9.95 -25.84
C THR A 103 11.15 -10.61 -27.18
N GLU A 104 11.73 -10.10 -28.26
CA GLU A 104 11.66 -10.78 -29.56
C GLU A 104 12.17 -12.22 -29.39
N ARG A 105 11.36 -13.18 -29.87
CA ARG A 105 11.69 -14.61 -29.81
C ARG A 105 12.42 -15.05 -31.06
#